data_AF-A0A7S2U3K5-F1
#
_entry.id   AF-A0A7S2U3K5-F1
#
_cell.length_a   1.000
_cell.length_b   1.000
_cell.length_c   1.000
_cell.angle_alpha   90.00
_cell.angle_beta   90.00
_cell.angle_gamma   90.00
#
_symmetry.space_group_name_H-M   'P 1'
#
loop_
_entity.id
_entity.type
_entity.pdbx_description
1 polymer ?
#
loop_
_entity_poly.entity_id
_entity_poly.type
_entity_poly.pdbx_seq_one_letter_code
_entity_poly.pdbx_strand_id
1 'polypeptide(L)'
;MPGSGGRAHPKNAKEMEKAIAKTKKDIQKTGDNTIDVADQIIDTGAEVNAKLAAQTEQLEAARRDNKEIKENTKAAEGSVDRLESCCCLSVCYACFCCDYKPPPKVSEFKYDKEEEAKGRGKDEGEAEALRKKQQEIANAKEHLKEIREDKNIDADVKHDEIVDAQLDVVNAQLDVVNDLAHHQQEELEHQHDVIVGVNKDLKENQDAIRQLDARAKAVAAQY
;
A
#
# COMPACT_ATOMS: atom_id res chain seq x y z
N MET A 1 47.55 -2.72 11.05
CA MET A 1 46.57 -3.77 11.44
C MET A 1 46.34 -3.65 12.94
N PRO A 2 45.18 -3.15 13.41
CA PRO A 2 44.93 -3.05 14.84
C PRO A 2 44.38 -4.37 15.39
N GLY A 3 45.12 -4.91 16.37
CA GLY A 3 44.63 -5.53 17.61
C GLY A 3 43.60 -6.65 17.52
N SER A 4 44.08 -7.89 17.62
CA SER A 4 43.30 -9.01 18.13
C SER A 4 42.76 -8.68 19.53
N GLY A 5 41.47 -8.39 19.61
CA GLY A 5 40.75 -8.21 20.87
C GLY A 5 40.73 -9.51 21.65
N GLY A 6 41.75 -9.73 22.47
CA GLY A 6 41.80 -10.85 23.41
C GLY A 6 40.65 -10.71 24.41
N ARG A 7 39.65 -11.58 24.33
CA ARG A 7 38.70 -11.76 25.44
C ARG A 7 39.48 -12.30 26.63
N ALA A 8 39.68 -11.46 27.63
CA ALA A 8 40.31 -11.88 28.88
C ALA A 8 39.46 -12.99 29.51
N HIS A 9 40.04 -14.20 29.65
CA HIS A 9 39.42 -15.27 30.40
C HIS A 9 39.49 -14.95 31.91
N PRO A 10 38.38 -15.08 32.66
CA PRO A 10 38.37 -14.84 34.09
C PRO A 10 39.29 -15.84 34.80
N LYS A 11 40.19 -15.35 35.65
CA LYS A 11 41.26 -16.14 36.29
C LYS A 11 40.87 -16.65 37.68
N ASN A 12 39.74 -16.21 38.23
CA ASN A 12 39.22 -16.64 39.52
C ASN A 12 37.68 -16.54 39.59
N ALA A 13 37.07 -17.15 40.61
CA ALA A 13 35.62 -17.21 40.79
C ALA A 13 34.96 -15.82 40.87
N LYS A 14 35.59 -14.84 41.52
CA LYS A 14 35.06 -13.46 41.62
C LYS A 14 35.08 -12.73 40.27
N GLU A 15 36.06 -13.00 39.42
CA GLU A 15 36.09 -12.48 38.04
C GLU A 15 35.04 -13.17 37.17
N MET A 16 34.77 -14.45 37.41
CA MET A 16 33.72 -15.20 36.71
C MET A 16 32.32 -14.68 37.07
N GLU A 17 32.02 -14.46 38.35
CA GLU A 17 30.76 -13.85 38.80
C GLU A 17 30.52 -12.47 38.18
N LYS A 18 31.55 -11.61 38.15
CA LYS A 18 31.46 -10.29 37.50
C LYS A 18 31.23 -10.40 35.99
N ALA A 19 31.87 -11.36 35.32
CA ALA A 19 31.68 -11.59 33.90
C ALA A 19 30.26 -12.08 33.59
N ILE A 20 29.72 -12.98 34.42
CA ILE A 20 28.33 -13.46 34.32
C ILE A 20 27.35 -12.31 34.53
N ALA A 21 27.49 -11.54 35.60
CA ALA A 21 26.62 -10.38 35.86
C ALA A 21 26.64 -9.35 34.73
N LYS A 22 27.83 -9.09 34.15
CA LYS A 22 27.95 -8.22 32.97
C LYS A 22 27.22 -8.81 31.76
N THR A 23 27.40 -10.10 31.50
CA THR A 23 26.77 -10.79 30.37
C THR A 23 25.24 -10.77 30.50
N LYS A 24 24.71 -11.06 31.68
CA LYS A 24 23.26 -10.95 31.97
C LYS A 24 22.74 -9.55 31.65
N LYS A 25 23.43 -8.50 32.12
CA LYS A 25 23.06 -7.12 31.82
C LYS A 25 23.10 -6.79 30.32
N ASP A 26 24.11 -7.27 29.61
CA ASP A 26 24.25 -7.06 28.17
C ASP A 26 23.14 -7.79 27.38
N ILE A 27 22.74 -8.99 27.80
CA ILE A 27 21.61 -9.74 27.23
C ILE A 27 20.30 -8.98 27.43
N GLN A 28 20.01 -8.56 28.66
CA GLN A 28 18.78 -7.82 28.96
C GLN A 28 18.69 -6.52 28.16
N LYS A 29 19.80 -5.77 28.07
CA LYS A 29 19.89 -4.56 27.24
C LYS A 29 19.65 -4.86 25.75
N THR A 30 20.14 -6.00 25.27
CA THR A 30 19.91 -6.44 23.88
C THR A 30 18.44 -6.75 23.65
N GLY A 31 17.76 -7.39 24.61
CA GLY A 31 16.31 -7.60 24.57
C GLY A 31 15.54 -6.28 24.51
N ASP A 32 15.90 -5.31 25.36
CA ASP A 32 15.28 -3.97 25.36
C ASP A 32 15.42 -3.26 24.01
N ASN A 33 16.65 -3.22 23.48
CA ASN A 33 16.90 -2.61 22.18
C ASN A 33 16.13 -3.33 21.05
N THR A 34 15.97 -4.65 21.14
CA THR A 34 15.22 -5.42 20.13
C THR A 34 13.74 -5.04 20.15
N ILE A 35 13.14 -4.89 21.34
CA ILE A 35 11.75 -4.43 21.49
C ILE A 35 11.58 -3.02 20.92
N ASP A 36 12.50 -2.10 21.23
CA ASP A 36 12.46 -0.72 20.73
C ASP A 36 12.57 -0.66 19.20
N VAL A 37 13.46 -1.47 18.61
CA VAL A 37 13.62 -1.57 17.15
C VAL A 37 12.36 -2.16 16.51
N ALA A 38 11.78 -3.20 17.12
CA ALA A 38 10.56 -3.81 16.61
C ALA A 38 9.36 -2.84 16.65
N ASP A 39 9.23 -2.01 17.69
CA ASP A 39 8.23 -0.94 17.76
C ASP A 39 8.40 0.06 16.60
N GLN A 40 9.62 0.51 16.34
CA GLN A 40 9.91 1.42 15.22
C GLN A 40 9.56 0.81 13.87
N ILE A 41 9.80 -0.48 13.67
CA ILE A 41 9.46 -1.20 12.44
C ILE A 41 7.93 -1.25 12.28
N ILE A 42 7.19 -1.54 13.35
CA ILE A 42 5.72 -1.57 13.32
C ILE A 42 5.16 -0.19 12.98
N ASP A 43 5.64 0.87 13.63
CA ASP A 43 5.19 2.24 13.37
C ASP A 43 5.46 2.67 11.92
N THR A 44 6.68 2.40 11.44
CA THR A 44 7.07 2.71 10.06
C THR A 44 6.26 1.88 9.06
N GLY A 45 6.03 0.59 9.35
CA GLY A 45 5.24 -0.31 8.52
C GLY A 45 3.80 0.16 8.39
N ALA A 46 3.18 0.62 9.49
CA ALA A 46 1.84 1.20 9.48
C ALA A 46 1.77 2.48 8.64
N GLU A 47 2.78 3.36 8.73
CA GLU A 47 2.85 4.57 7.90
C GLU A 47 2.97 4.22 6.40
N VAL A 48 3.78 3.22 6.06
CA VAL A 48 3.93 2.74 4.67
C VAL A 48 2.61 2.19 4.14
N ASN A 49 1.85 1.41 4.93
CA ASN A 49 0.55 0.88 4.51
C ASN A 49 -0.45 2.01 4.24
N ALA A 50 -0.51 3.02 5.12
CA ALA A 50 -1.37 4.17 4.91
C ALA A 50 -1.02 4.93 3.62
N LYS A 51 0.27 5.07 3.31
CA LYS A 51 0.72 5.68 2.05
C LYS A 51 0.36 4.82 0.83
N LEU A 52 0.52 3.50 0.90
CA LEU A 52 0.15 2.59 -0.18
C LEU A 52 -1.35 2.69 -0.47
N ALA A 53 -2.21 2.64 0.56
CA ALA A 53 -3.65 2.77 0.39
C ALA A 53 -4.03 4.10 -0.31
N ALA A 54 -3.42 5.21 0.10
CA ALA A 54 -3.64 6.52 -0.53
C ALA A 54 -3.16 6.56 -2.00
N GLN A 55 -2.06 5.87 -2.31
CA GLN A 55 -1.58 5.75 -3.69
C GLN A 55 -2.50 4.88 -4.56
N THR A 56 -3.08 3.82 -4.00
CA THR A 56 -4.05 2.96 -4.69
C THR A 56 -5.29 3.76 -5.06
N GLU A 57 -5.83 4.58 -4.16
CA GLU A 57 -6.98 5.45 -4.45
C GLU A 57 -6.69 6.42 -5.62
N GLN A 58 -5.48 7.00 -5.65
CA GLN A 58 -5.06 7.89 -6.74
C GLN A 58 -4.98 7.14 -8.08
N LEU A 59 -4.49 5.90 -8.05
CA LEU A 59 -4.35 5.09 -9.25
C LEU A 59 -5.71 4.64 -9.80
N GLU A 60 -6.65 4.31 -8.91
CA GLU A 60 -8.04 4.01 -9.30
C GLU A 60 -8.76 5.25 -9.86
N ALA A 61 -8.49 6.44 -9.31
CA ALA A 61 -8.97 7.69 -9.90
C ALA A 61 -8.41 7.88 -11.32
N ALA A 62 -7.11 7.70 -11.52
CA ALA A 62 -6.50 7.77 -12.86
C ALA A 62 -7.10 6.74 -13.83
N ARG A 63 -7.45 5.54 -13.34
CA ARG A 63 -8.15 4.52 -14.14
C ARG A 63 -9.56 4.97 -14.55
N ARG A 64 -10.29 5.66 -13.67
CA ARG A 64 -11.61 6.22 -13.99
C ARG A 64 -11.51 7.31 -15.05
N ASP A 65 -10.59 8.25 -14.90
CA ASP A 65 -10.36 9.32 -15.86
C ASP A 65 -10.00 8.75 -17.24
N ASN A 66 -9.20 7.69 -17.28
CA ASN A 66 -8.82 7.04 -18.53
C ASN A 66 -10.01 6.34 -19.24
N LYS A 67 -10.95 5.77 -18.47
CA LYS A 67 -12.21 5.25 -19.03
C LYS A 67 -13.05 6.38 -19.62
N GLU A 68 -13.16 7.51 -18.94
CA GLU A 68 -13.90 8.67 -19.43
C GLU A 68 -13.30 9.22 -20.73
N ILE A 69 -11.95 9.33 -20.81
CA ILE A 69 -11.25 9.73 -22.04
C ILE A 69 -11.58 8.78 -23.20
N LYS A 70 -11.65 7.48 -22.95
CA LYS A 70 -12.00 6.47 -23.97
C LYS A 70 -13.40 6.69 -24.52
N GLU A 71 -14.36 6.96 -23.66
CA GLU A 71 -15.75 7.23 -24.05
C GLU A 71 -15.88 8.54 -24.83
N ASN A 72 -15.22 9.60 -24.35
CA ASN A 72 -15.16 10.89 -25.03
C ASN A 72 -14.50 10.78 -26.43
N THR A 73 -13.45 9.97 -26.55
CA THR A 73 -12.78 9.72 -27.83
C THR A 73 -13.72 9.02 -28.82
N LYS A 74 -14.45 7.99 -28.38
CA LYS A 74 -15.46 7.32 -29.23
C LYS A 74 -16.60 8.24 -29.66
N ALA A 75 -17.06 9.11 -28.76
CA ALA A 75 -18.11 10.10 -29.10
C ALA A 75 -17.61 11.11 -30.15
N ALA A 76 -16.35 11.49 -30.07
CA ALA A 76 -15.70 12.37 -31.04
C ALA A 76 -15.46 11.65 -32.39
N GLU A 77 -15.04 10.38 -32.38
CA GLU A 77 -14.98 9.52 -33.58
C GLU A 77 -16.30 9.51 -34.34
N GLY A 78 -17.42 9.20 -33.66
CA GLY A 78 -18.73 9.21 -34.29
C GLY A 78 -19.16 10.58 -34.82
N SER A 79 -18.58 11.67 -34.32
CA SER A 79 -18.83 13.02 -34.85
C SER A 79 -17.99 13.31 -36.10
N VAL A 80 -16.74 12.86 -36.17
CA VAL A 80 -15.90 12.92 -37.37
C VAL A 80 -16.46 12.02 -38.48
N ASP A 81 -16.89 10.80 -38.16
CA ASP A 81 -17.55 9.88 -39.11
C ASP A 81 -18.76 10.54 -39.80
N ARG A 82 -19.57 11.29 -39.03
CA ARG A 82 -20.72 12.03 -39.57
C ARG A 82 -20.31 13.15 -40.52
N LEU A 83 -19.22 13.86 -40.21
CA LEU A 83 -18.69 14.91 -41.09
C LEU A 83 -18.09 14.33 -42.37
N GLU A 84 -17.37 13.21 -42.29
CA GLU A 84 -16.83 12.48 -43.44
C GLU A 84 -17.95 11.94 -44.35
N SER A 85 -19.03 11.40 -43.76
CA SER A 85 -20.17 10.88 -44.52
C SER A 85 -21.02 11.95 -45.19
N CYS A 86 -20.88 13.23 -44.83
CA CYS A 86 -21.69 14.32 -45.35
C CYS A 86 -21.15 14.82 -46.70
N CYS A 87 -21.21 13.97 -47.73
CA CYS A 87 -20.69 14.17 -49.10
C CYS A 87 -21.36 15.30 -49.94
N CYS A 88 -21.97 16.31 -49.33
CA CYS A 88 -23.00 17.11 -50.00
C CYS A 88 -22.71 18.61 -50.13
N LEU A 89 -21.46 19.09 -50.00
CA LEU A 89 -21.21 20.53 -49.90
C LEU A 89 -20.93 21.29 -51.21
N SER A 90 -20.98 20.63 -52.38
CA SER A 90 -21.03 21.35 -53.67
C SER A 90 -22.43 21.42 -54.30
N VAL A 91 -23.45 20.68 -53.79
CA VAL A 91 -24.81 20.66 -54.37
C VAL A 91 -25.97 20.82 -53.36
N CYS A 92 -25.72 20.94 -52.05
CA CYS A 92 -26.82 21.01 -51.07
C CYS A 92 -27.06 22.36 -50.41
N TYR A 93 -27.26 23.42 -51.21
CA TYR A 93 -28.03 24.58 -50.74
C TYR A 93 -29.54 24.26 -50.56
N ALA A 94 -29.96 23.00 -50.77
CA ALA A 94 -31.36 22.56 -50.72
C ALA A 94 -31.62 21.20 -50.02
N CYS A 95 -30.65 20.58 -49.33
CA CYS A 95 -30.93 19.36 -48.54
C CYS A 95 -31.13 19.68 -47.06
N PHE A 96 -32.39 19.72 -46.69
CA PHE A 96 -32.97 19.70 -45.34
C PHE A 96 -32.73 18.34 -44.63
N CYS A 97 -31.54 17.73 -44.75
CA CYS A 97 -31.33 16.30 -44.45
C CYS A 97 -30.46 15.99 -43.22
N CYS A 98 -30.02 16.98 -42.44
CA CYS A 98 -29.29 16.70 -41.20
C CYS A 98 -30.11 17.19 -40.01
N ASP A 99 -30.98 16.30 -39.50
CA ASP A 99 -31.49 16.37 -38.12
C ASP A 99 -30.26 16.31 -37.18
N TYR A 100 -29.70 17.48 -36.90
CA TYR A 100 -28.61 17.65 -35.96
C TYR A 100 -29.12 17.34 -34.57
N LYS A 101 -29.08 16.06 -34.17
CA LYS A 101 -29.20 15.68 -32.77
C LYS A 101 -27.86 15.98 -32.10
N PRO A 102 -27.80 16.93 -31.15
CA PRO A 102 -26.58 17.17 -30.40
C PRO A 102 -26.15 15.87 -29.71
N PRO A 103 -24.84 15.62 -29.54
CA PRO A 103 -24.36 14.45 -28.83
C PRO A 103 -24.99 14.41 -27.42
N PRO A 104 -25.37 13.22 -26.91
CA PRO A 104 -25.88 13.10 -25.56
C PRO A 104 -24.87 13.68 -24.59
N LYS A 105 -25.35 14.47 -23.62
CA LYS A 105 -24.50 15.01 -22.56
C LYS A 105 -23.97 13.85 -21.72
N VAL A 106 -22.68 13.83 -21.47
CA VAL A 106 -21.97 12.81 -20.66
C VAL A 106 -22.54 12.69 -19.22
N SER A 107 -23.35 13.66 -18.78
CA SER A 107 -23.94 13.74 -17.45
C SER A 107 -25.06 12.73 -17.10
N GLU A 108 -25.43 11.80 -17.98
CA GLU A 108 -26.54 10.84 -17.72
C GLU A 108 -26.13 9.39 -17.48
N PHE A 109 -24.83 9.06 -17.49
CA PHE A 109 -24.38 7.71 -17.18
C PHE A 109 -24.34 7.47 -15.67
N LYS A 110 -25.32 6.70 -15.18
CA LYS A 110 -25.34 6.19 -13.80
C LYS A 110 -24.16 5.23 -13.62
N TYR A 111 -23.26 5.56 -12.70
CA TYR A 111 -22.23 4.65 -12.22
C TYR A 111 -22.89 3.50 -11.44
N ASP A 112 -22.59 2.27 -11.83
CA ASP A 112 -22.92 1.08 -11.05
C ASP A 112 -22.06 1.06 -9.78
N LYS A 113 -22.69 1.42 -8.65
CA LYS A 113 -22.11 1.43 -7.29
C LYS A 113 -21.72 0.04 -6.75
N GLU A 114 -21.82 -1.01 -7.56
CA GLU A 114 -21.68 -2.40 -7.09
C GLU A 114 -20.22 -2.86 -6.92
N GLU A 115 -19.23 -2.23 -7.57
CA GLU A 115 -17.81 -2.60 -7.37
C GLU A 115 -17.20 -2.02 -6.08
N GLU A 116 -17.65 -0.86 -5.61
CA GLU A 116 -17.19 -0.24 -4.33
C GLU A 116 -17.64 -0.99 -3.06
N ALA A 117 -18.55 -1.95 -3.18
CA ALA A 117 -19.13 -2.66 -2.05
C ALA A 117 -18.35 -3.93 -1.66
N LYS A 118 -17.47 -4.45 -2.52
CA LYS A 118 -16.78 -5.73 -2.29
C LYS A 118 -15.46 -5.62 -1.52
N GLY A 119 -14.84 -4.43 -1.43
CA GLY A 119 -13.59 -4.21 -0.68
C GLY A 119 -13.77 -4.03 0.83
N ARG A 120 -14.81 -3.29 1.25
CA ARG A 120 -14.99 -2.84 2.65
C ARG A 120 -15.14 -3.94 3.72
N GLY A 121 -15.57 -5.15 3.34
CA GLY A 121 -15.78 -6.24 4.30
C GLY A 121 -14.49 -6.98 4.70
N LYS A 122 -13.41 -6.87 3.92
CA LYS A 122 -12.13 -7.51 4.20
C LYS A 122 -11.29 -6.67 5.18
N ASP A 123 -11.34 -5.36 5.01
CA ASP A 123 -10.58 -4.38 5.79
C ASP A 123 -11.01 -4.34 7.26
N GLU A 124 -12.30 -4.55 7.58
CA GLU A 124 -12.80 -4.54 8.96
C GLU A 124 -12.28 -5.76 9.77
N GLY A 125 -12.22 -6.94 9.15
CA GLY A 125 -11.70 -8.15 9.79
C GLY A 125 -10.18 -8.12 9.98
N GLU A 126 -9.43 -7.58 9.01
CA GLU A 126 -7.98 -7.39 9.10
C GLU A 126 -7.64 -6.32 10.15
N ALA A 127 -8.42 -5.23 10.24
CA ALA A 127 -8.24 -4.21 11.27
C ALA A 127 -8.55 -4.71 12.69
N GLU A 128 -9.56 -5.58 12.85
CA GLU A 128 -9.86 -6.20 14.14
C GLU A 128 -8.76 -7.18 14.57
N ALA A 129 -8.24 -7.98 13.65
CA ALA A 129 -7.11 -8.88 13.90
C ALA A 129 -5.85 -8.12 14.34
N LEU A 130 -5.52 -7.01 13.65
CA LEU A 130 -4.38 -6.18 14.00
C LEU A 130 -4.54 -5.54 15.39
N ARG A 131 -5.74 -5.05 15.73
CA ARG A 131 -6.03 -4.51 17.07
C ARG A 131 -5.84 -5.55 18.17
N LYS A 132 -6.30 -6.79 17.92
CA LYS A 132 -6.12 -7.88 18.87
C LYS A 132 -4.65 -8.19 19.11
N LYS A 133 -3.83 -8.26 18.04
CA LYS A 133 -2.38 -8.46 18.16
C LYS A 133 -1.67 -7.31 18.88
N GLN A 134 -2.07 -6.06 18.62
CA GLN A 134 -1.56 -4.89 19.35
C GLN A 134 -1.90 -4.95 20.85
N GLN A 135 -3.08 -5.45 21.19
CA GLN A 135 -3.46 -5.68 22.58
C GLN A 135 -2.64 -6.81 23.21
N GLU A 136 -2.34 -7.88 22.49
CA GLU A 136 -1.43 -8.95 22.94
C GLU A 136 -0.03 -8.42 23.24
N ILE A 137 0.53 -7.56 22.37
CA ILE A 137 1.81 -6.87 22.62
C ILE A 137 1.72 -6.00 23.88
N ALA A 138 0.64 -5.25 24.05
CA ALA A 138 0.45 -4.39 25.23
C ALA A 138 0.43 -5.21 26.53
N ASN A 139 -0.32 -6.33 26.53
CA ASN A 139 -0.39 -7.24 27.67
C ASN A 139 0.99 -7.87 27.97
N ALA A 140 1.73 -8.29 26.95
CA ALA A 140 3.07 -8.86 27.10
C ALA A 140 4.06 -7.83 27.69
N LYS A 141 3.98 -6.57 27.24
CA LYS A 141 4.79 -5.46 27.80
C LYS A 141 4.43 -5.15 29.25
N GLU A 142 3.15 -5.22 29.59
CA GLU A 142 2.69 -5.05 30.97
C GLU A 142 3.24 -6.16 31.89
N HIS A 143 3.14 -7.42 31.46
CA HIS A 143 3.72 -8.55 32.20
C HIS A 143 5.24 -8.41 32.39
N LEU A 144 5.97 -8.01 31.35
CA LEU A 144 7.41 -7.73 31.43
C LEU A 144 7.73 -6.63 32.46
N LYS A 145 6.87 -5.61 32.56
CA LYS A 145 7.00 -4.54 33.55
C LYS A 145 6.74 -5.05 34.97
N GLU A 146 5.73 -5.88 35.17
CA GLU A 146 5.43 -6.50 36.47
C GLU A 146 6.62 -7.30 37.00
N ILE A 147 7.22 -8.16 36.16
CA ILE A 147 8.42 -8.93 36.52
C ILE A 147 9.59 -8.01 36.92
N ARG A 148 9.80 -6.92 36.18
CA ARG A 148 10.86 -5.93 36.50
C ARG A 148 10.64 -5.25 37.85
N GLU A 149 9.40 -5.00 38.22
CA GLU A 149 9.05 -4.30 39.45
C GLU A 149 8.94 -5.23 40.67
N ASP A 150 8.78 -6.55 40.47
CA ASP A 150 8.68 -7.51 41.56
C ASP A 150 9.99 -7.58 42.37
N LYS A 151 9.87 -7.36 43.68
CA LYS A 151 11.00 -7.38 44.63
C LYS A 151 11.15 -8.71 45.35
N ASN A 152 10.21 -9.64 45.15
CA ASN A 152 10.15 -10.92 45.87
C ASN A 152 10.88 -12.06 45.13
N ILE A 153 11.32 -11.81 43.89
CA ILE A 153 11.98 -12.81 43.04
C ILE A 153 13.49 -12.72 43.24
N ASP A 154 14.15 -13.88 43.34
CA ASP A 154 15.60 -13.99 43.37
C ASP A 154 16.21 -13.34 42.12
N ALA A 155 17.35 -12.64 42.28
CA ALA A 155 17.93 -11.85 41.20
C ALA A 155 18.35 -12.68 39.97
N ASP A 156 18.75 -13.93 40.17
CA ASP A 156 19.12 -14.80 39.07
C ASP A 156 17.90 -15.35 38.34
N VAL A 157 16.87 -15.78 39.09
CA VAL A 157 15.57 -16.23 38.54
C VAL A 157 14.88 -15.08 37.79
N LYS A 158 14.92 -13.88 38.35
CA LYS A 158 14.36 -12.66 37.75
C LYS A 158 15.02 -12.31 36.42
N HIS A 159 16.31 -12.59 36.25
CA HIS A 159 16.97 -12.32 34.97
C HIS A 159 16.39 -13.22 33.86
N ASP A 160 16.26 -14.51 34.14
CA ASP A 160 15.76 -15.48 33.16
C ASP A 160 14.30 -15.19 32.81
N GLU A 161 13.45 -14.88 33.80
CA GLU A 161 12.06 -14.48 33.58
C GLU A 161 11.91 -13.18 32.77
N ILE A 162 12.81 -12.20 32.98
CA ILE A 162 12.83 -10.98 32.17
C ILE A 162 13.18 -11.31 30.71
N VAL A 163 14.14 -12.20 30.48
CA VAL A 163 14.53 -12.59 29.11
C VAL A 163 13.40 -13.35 28.42
N ASP A 164 12.73 -14.27 29.12
CA ASP A 164 11.58 -15.00 28.59
C ASP A 164 10.43 -14.04 28.24
N ALA A 165 10.10 -13.09 29.14
CA ALA A 165 9.07 -12.08 28.84
C ALA A 165 9.49 -11.11 27.72
N GLN A 166 10.79 -10.81 27.55
CA GLN A 166 11.28 -10.07 26.39
C GLN A 166 11.08 -10.86 25.10
N LEU A 167 11.31 -12.17 25.10
CA LEU A 167 11.06 -13.04 23.95
C LEU A 167 9.57 -13.09 23.60
N ASP A 168 8.67 -13.14 24.58
CA ASP A 168 7.22 -13.09 24.35
C ASP A 168 6.78 -11.80 23.66
N VAL A 169 7.30 -10.64 24.12
CA VAL A 169 7.02 -9.35 23.49
C VAL A 169 7.53 -9.33 22.05
N VAL A 170 8.77 -9.77 21.81
CA VAL A 170 9.37 -9.79 20.47
C VAL A 170 8.62 -10.75 19.54
N ASN A 171 8.19 -11.91 20.02
CA ASN A 171 7.40 -12.85 19.22
C ASN A 171 6.05 -12.24 18.80
N ALA A 172 5.34 -11.59 19.73
CA ALA A 172 4.09 -10.90 19.41
C ALA A 172 4.31 -9.73 18.42
N GLN A 173 5.43 -8.99 18.56
CA GLN A 173 5.80 -7.94 17.60
C GLN A 173 6.13 -8.52 16.22
N LEU A 174 6.84 -9.64 16.14
CA LEU A 174 7.18 -10.31 14.87
C LEU A 174 5.92 -10.75 14.11
N ASP A 175 4.89 -11.23 14.81
CA ASP A 175 3.61 -11.58 14.19
C ASP A 175 2.93 -10.37 13.55
N VAL A 176 3.03 -9.19 14.15
CA VAL A 176 2.51 -7.94 13.56
C VAL A 176 3.36 -7.50 12.38
N VAL A 177 4.69 -7.58 12.48
CA VAL A 177 5.59 -7.23 11.37
C VAL A 177 5.35 -8.12 10.16
N ASN A 178 5.14 -9.42 10.35
CA ASN A 178 4.83 -10.35 9.28
C ASN A 178 3.49 -10.02 8.60
N ASP A 179 2.44 -9.72 9.37
CA ASP A 179 1.16 -9.29 8.81
C ASP A 179 1.29 -8.01 7.99
N LEU A 180 2.01 -7.00 8.52
CA LEU A 180 2.26 -5.75 7.81
C LEU A 180 3.01 -5.99 6.50
N ALA A 181 4.04 -6.83 6.50
CA ALA A 181 4.81 -7.15 5.31
C ALA A 181 3.97 -7.90 4.26
N HIS A 182 3.14 -8.85 4.68
CA HIS A 182 2.22 -9.54 3.79
C HIS A 182 1.20 -8.59 3.17
N HIS A 183 0.59 -7.72 3.96
CA HIS A 183 -0.36 -6.72 3.46
C HIS A 183 0.31 -5.75 2.48
N GLN A 184 1.54 -5.29 2.76
CA GLN A 184 2.31 -4.47 1.82
C GLN A 184 2.57 -5.17 0.49
N GLN A 185 2.87 -6.47 0.54
CA GLN A 185 3.10 -7.25 -0.67
C GLN A 185 1.82 -7.37 -1.51
N GLU A 186 0.69 -7.73 -0.88
CA GLU A 186 -0.61 -7.83 -1.56
C GLU A 186 -1.02 -6.50 -2.20
N GLU A 187 -0.84 -5.39 -1.49
CA GLU A 187 -1.19 -4.05 -1.99
C GLU A 187 -0.30 -3.62 -3.16
N LEU A 188 1.01 -3.93 -3.12
CA LEU A 188 1.92 -3.66 -4.23
C LEU A 188 1.60 -4.50 -5.48
N GLU A 189 1.24 -5.77 -5.29
CA GLU A 189 0.78 -6.63 -6.39
C GLU A 189 -0.51 -6.08 -7.01
N HIS A 190 -1.45 -5.64 -6.18
CA HIS A 190 -2.67 -4.99 -6.65
C HIS A 190 -2.38 -3.71 -7.44
N GLN A 191 -1.56 -2.80 -6.89
CA GLN A 191 -1.16 -1.57 -7.58
C GLN A 191 -0.48 -1.86 -8.92
N HIS A 192 0.40 -2.87 -8.97
CA HIS A 192 1.05 -3.28 -10.22
C HIS A 192 0.03 -3.66 -11.29
N ASP A 193 -0.97 -4.48 -10.95
CA ASP A 193 -2.01 -4.91 -11.88
C ASP A 193 -2.85 -3.72 -12.38
N VAL A 194 -3.20 -2.79 -11.49
CA VAL A 194 -3.91 -1.58 -11.86
C VAL A 194 -3.05 -0.69 -12.78
N ILE A 195 -1.76 -0.49 -12.49
CA ILE A 195 -0.82 0.27 -13.34
C ILE A 195 -0.72 -0.35 -14.73
N VAL A 196 -0.57 -1.66 -14.83
CA VAL A 196 -0.51 -2.37 -16.12
C VAL A 196 -1.79 -2.15 -16.91
N GLY A 197 -2.95 -2.24 -16.27
CA GLY A 197 -4.25 -1.94 -16.88
C GLY A 197 -4.35 -0.50 -17.38
N VAL A 198 -4.02 0.47 -16.53
CA VAL A 198 -4.05 1.91 -16.87
C VAL A 198 -3.11 2.22 -18.03
N ASN A 199 -1.89 1.68 -18.04
CA ASN A 199 -0.93 1.91 -19.13
C ASN A 199 -1.42 1.35 -20.46
N LYS A 200 -2.06 0.18 -20.45
CA LYS A 200 -2.67 -0.40 -21.64
C LYS A 200 -3.78 0.52 -22.18
N ASP A 201 -4.70 0.93 -21.32
CA ASP A 201 -5.80 1.82 -21.69
C ASP A 201 -5.29 3.19 -22.17
N LEU A 202 -4.27 3.75 -21.53
CA LEU A 202 -3.64 5.01 -21.93
C LEU A 202 -3.06 4.92 -23.35
N LYS A 203 -2.39 3.82 -23.66
CA LYS A 203 -1.81 3.59 -24.99
C LYS A 203 -2.90 3.47 -26.05
N GLU A 204 -3.95 2.69 -25.79
CA GLU A 204 -5.10 2.56 -26.69
C GLU A 204 -5.76 3.91 -26.95
N ASN A 205 -5.98 4.71 -25.90
CA ASN A 205 -6.56 6.04 -26.01
C ASN A 205 -5.65 7.01 -26.76
N GLN A 206 -4.33 6.97 -26.51
CA GLN A 206 -3.37 7.82 -27.21
C GLN A 206 -3.35 7.53 -28.72
N ASP A 207 -3.40 6.25 -29.10
CA ASP A 207 -3.45 5.84 -30.51
C ASP A 207 -4.77 6.23 -31.16
N ALA A 208 -5.92 6.06 -30.48
CA ALA A 208 -7.23 6.48 -30.96
C ALA A 208 -7.31 8.01 -31.17
N ILE A 209 -6.84 8.80 -30.21
CA ILE A 209 -6.83 10.27 -30.32
C ILE A 209 -5.95 10.73 -31.50
N ARG A 210 -4.78 10.11 -31.70
CA ARG A 210 -3.90 10.41 -32.85
C ARG A 210 -4.57 10.11 -34.19
N GLN A 211 -5.26 8.97 -34.29
CA GLN A 211 -6.01 8.62 -35.50
C GLN A 211 -7.15 9.61 -35.74
N LEU A 212 -7.89 9.97 -34.68
CA LEU A 212 -8.98 10.92 -34.76
C LEU A 212 -8.51 12.32 -35.18
N ASP A 213 -7.41 12.81 -34.61
CA ASP A 213 -6.79 14.10 -34.99
C ASP A 213 -6.36 14.12 -36.46
N ALA A 214 -5.74 13.04 -36.95
CA ALA A 214 -5.36 12.90 -38.36
C ALA A 214 -6.58 12.94 -39.29
N ARG A 215 -7.66 12.23 -38.94
CA ARG A 215 -8.93 12.22 -39.69
C ARG A 215 -9.61 13.59 -39.67
N ALA A 216 -9.73 14.20 -38.49
CA ALA A 216 -10.32 15.53 -38.36
C ALA A 216 -9.57 16.58 -39.19
N LYS A 217 -8.22 16.53 -39.23
CA LYS A 217 -7.40 17.37 -40.10
C LYS A 217 -7.65 17.11 -41.59
N ALA A 218 -7.80 15.85 -41.99
CA ALA A 218 -8.10 15.49 -43.38
C ALA A 218 -9.49 16.01 -43.81
N VAL A 219 -10.49 15.91 -42.94
CA VAL A 219 -11.84 16.49 -43.17
C VAL A 219 -11.76 18.01 -43.28
N ALA A 220 -11.05 18.67 -42.35
CA ALA A 220 -10.91 20.12 -42.37
C ALA A 220 -10.22 20.64 -43.64
N ALA A 221 -9.29 19.88 -44.22
CA ALA A 221 -8.63 20.25 -45.48
C ALA A 221 -9.53 20.11 -46.73
N GLN A 222 -10.69 19.46 -46.61
CA GLN A 222 -11.67 19.32 -47.71
C GLN A 222 -12.67 20.49 -47.78
N TYR A 223 -12.73 21.32 -46.74
CA TYR A 223 -13.64 22.47 -46.60
C TYR A 223 -12.87 23.80 -46.60
#